data_AF-A0A0A7S580-F1
#
_entry.id   AF-A0A0A7S580-F1
#
_cell.length_a   1.000
_cell.length_b   1.000
_cell.length_c   1.000
_cell.angle_alpha   90.00
_cell.angle_beta   90.00
_cell.angle_gamma   90.00
#
_symmetry.space_group_name_H-M   'P 1'
#
loop_
_entity.id
_entity.type
_entity.pdbx_description
1 polymer ?
#
loop_
_entity_poly.entity_id
_entity_poly.type
_entity_poly.pdbx_seq_one_letter_code
_entity_poly.pdbx_strand_id
1 'polypeptide(L)'
;MGKTPGKKSATSRKVIERLRSQKLVTGHGDDMRFKSPTDGKWYDINEADMAHITDAVKWWNRKGRYYGAKSKTVREFMLNEENYILEHYKYNRSQGAKLPDRYKSPVDLIKSLIKPEKL
;
A
#
# COMPACT_ATOMS: atom_id res chain seq x y z
N MET A 1 -3.53 9.74 3.03
CA MET A 1 -2.32 9.34 2.28
C MET A 1 -2.43 9.68 0.79
N GLY A 2 -3.48 9.23 0.12
CA GLY A 2 -3.69 9.36 -1.33
C GLY A 2 -4.38 8.11 -1.83
N LYS A 3 -4.70 8.04 -3.13
CA LYS A 3 -5.17 6.78 -3.74
C LYS A 3 -3.96 5.84 -3.89
N THR A 4 -4.17 4.55 -3.62
CA THR A 4 -3.23 3.50 -4.04
C THR A 4 -3.01 3.61 -5.56
N PRO A 5 -1.78 3.43 -6.07
CA PRO A 5 -1.54 3.51 -7.50
C PRO A 5 -2.44 2.52 -8.27
N GLY A 6 -2.76 2.82 -9.53
CA GLY A 6 -3.57 1.92 -10.35
C GLY A 6 -2.72 0.81 -10.98
N LYS A 7 -3.37 -0.27 -11.46
CA LYS A 7 -2.69 -1.42 -12.12
C LYS A 7 -1.85 -1.03 -13.35
N LYS A 8 -2.20 0.07 -14.03
CA LYS A 8 -1.49 0.61 -15.20
C LYS A 8 -0.46 1.71 -14.84
N SER A 9 -0.25 1.99 -13.56
CA SER A 9 0.67 3.04 -13.11
C SER A 9 2.14 2.64 -13.30
N ALA A 10 3.03 3.63 -13.30
CA ALA A 10 4.48 3.40 -13.29
C ALA A 10 4.92 2.56 -12.08
N THR A 11 4.35 2.83 -10.90
CA THR A 11 4.61 2.03 -9.69
C THR A 11 4.19 0.57 -9.87
N SER A 12 3.02 0.31 -10.45
CA SER A 12 2.56 -1.07 -10.70
C SER A 12 3.49 -1.83 -11.64
N ARG A 13 3.99 -1.18 -12.70
CA ARG A 13 4.98 -1.78 -13.61
C ARG A 13 6.26 -2.19 -12.87
N LYS A 14 6.81 -1.30 -12.04
CA LYS A 14 7.98 -1.60 -11.20
C LYS A 14 7.73 -2.75 -10.21
N VAL A 15 6.55 -2.78 -9.58
CA VAL A 15 6.15 -3.88 -8.69
C VAL A 15 6.13 -5.21 -9.45
N ILE A 16 5.53 -5.24 -10.65
CA ILE A 16 5.46 -6.43 -11.51
C ILE A 16 6.86 -6.88 -11.94
N GLU A 17 7.71 -5.96 -12.39
CA GLU A 17 9.10 -6.26 -12.80
C GLU A 17 9.90 -6.87 -11.65
N ARG A 18 9.82 -6.27 -10.45
CA ARG A 18 10.50 -6.79 -9.26
C ARG A 18 9.95 -8.15 -8.83
N LEU A 19 8.62 -8.34 -8.79
CA LEU A 19 8.04 -9.63 -8.40
C LEU A 19 8.34 -10.74 -9.43
N ARG A 20 8.50 -10.37 -10.70
CA ARG A 20 8.93 -11.28 -11.76
C ARG A 20 10.37 -11.76 -11.55
N SER A 21 11.30 -10.88 -11.18
CA SER A 21 12.68 -11.30 -10.85
C SER A 21 12.74 -12.24 -9.64
N GLN A 22 11.74 -12.15 -8.75
CA GLN A 22 11.55 -13.03 -7.59
C GLN A 22 10.77 -14.32 -7.91
N LYS A 23 10.42 -14.57 -9.18
CA LYS A 23 9.59 -15.73 -9.61
C LYS A 23 8.19 -15.77 -8.96
N LEU A 24 7.65 -14.61 -8.59
CA LEU A 24 6.29 -14.44 -8.05
C LEU A 24 5.29 -13.92 -9.10
N VAL A 25 5.78 -13.53 -10.27
CA VAL A 25 4.98 -13.20 -11.47
C VAL A 25 5.55 -13.94 -12.67
N THR A 26 4.69 -14.45 -13.54
CA THR A 26 5.02 -15.13 -14.80
C THR A 26 4.10 -14.65 -15.94
N GLY A 27 4.43 -14.98 -17.19
CA GLY A 27 3.66 -14.57 -18.36
C GLY A 27 3.77 -13.08 -18.71
N HIS A 28 3.06 -12.64 -19.75
CA HIS A 28 3.03 -11.30 -20.30
C HIS A 28 1.66 -10.95 -20.91
N GLY A 29 1.18 -9.73 -20.71
CA GLY A 29 -0.12 -9.34 -21.26
C GLY A 29 -1.24 -10.17 -20.65
N ASP A 30 -2.04 -10.83 -21.50
CA ASP A 30 -3.27 -11.53 -21.09
C ASP A 30 -3.01 -12.87 -20.38
N ASP A 31 -1.84 -13.49 -20.55
CA ASP A 31 -1.49 -14.74 -19.83
C ASP A 31 -0.73 -14.49 -18.52
N MET A 32 -0.55 -13.21 -18.13
CA MET A 32 0.23 -12.84 -16.96
C MET A 32 -0.44 -13.30 -15.67
N ARG A 33 0.33 -13.99 -14.83
CA ARG A 33 -0.13 -14.55 -13.55
C ARG A 33 0.78 -14.16 -12.40
N PHE A 34 0.22 -14.10 -11.19
CA PHE A 34 0.96 -13.84 -9.96
C PHE A 34 0.66 -14.91 -8.91
N LYS A 35 1.63 -15.17 -8.02
CA LYS A 35 1.46 -16.10 -6.90
C LYS A 35 0.93 -15.33 -5.68
N SER A 36 -0.25 -15.69 -5.20
CA SER A 36 -0.81 -15.12 -3.97
C SER A 36 0.06 -15.49 -2.76
N PRO A 37 0.44 -14.53 -1.91
CA PRO A 37 1.13 -14.84 -0.66
C PRO A 37 0.22 -15.44 0.41
N THR A 38 -1.10 -15.25 0.33
CA THR A 38 -2.06 -15.83 1.29
C THR A 38 -2.19 -17.34 1.15
N ASP A 39 -2.29 -17.87 -0.08
CA ASP A 39 -2.54 -19.30 -0.30
C ASP A 39 -1.56 -20.00 -1.25
N GLY A 40 -0.58 -19.26 -1.79
CA GLY A 40 0.44 -19.80 -2.67
C GLY A 40 -0.05 -20.18 -4.07
N LYS A 41 -1.31 -19.91 -4.43
CA LYS A 41 -1.87 -20.24 -5.75
C LYS A 41 -1.54 -19.17 -6.78
N TRP A 42 -1.52 -19.59 -8.04
CA TRP A 42 -1.35 -18.69 -9.18
C TRP A 42 -2.71 -18.18 -9.66
N TYR A 43 -2.82 -16.87 -9.78
CA TYR A 43 -4.02 -16.16 -10.23
C TYR A 43 -3.72 -15.29 -11.45
N ASP A 44 -4.76 -14.97 -12.23
CA ASP A 44 -4.67 -14.00 -13.31
C ASP A 44 -4.35 -12.61 -12.74
N ILE A 45 -3.47 -11.84 -13.40
CA ILE A 45 -3.13 -10.48 -12.96
C ILE A 45 -4.37 -9.56 -12.82
N ASN A 46 -5.43 -9.81 -13.57
CA ASN A 46 -6.67 -9.07 -13.50
C ASN A 46 -7.39 -9.26 -12.15
N GLU A 47 -7.07 -10.33 -11.42
CA GLU A 47 -7.55 -10.60 -10.06
C GLU A 47 -6.62 -10.04 -8.96
N ALA A 48 -5.49 -9.42 -9.32
CA ALA A 48 -4.60 -8.81 -8.34
C ALA A 48 -5.10 -7.45 -7.86
N ASP A 49 -5.01 -7.17 -6.57
CA ASP A 49 -4.90 -5.81 -6.03
C ASP A 49 -3.43 -5.56 -5.62
N MET A 50 -2.99 -4.30 -5.63
CA MET A 50 -1.72 -3.92 -5.01
C MET A 50 -1.91 -3.80 -3.51
N ALA A 51 -1.56 -4.86 -2.81
CA ALA A 51 -1.61 -4.92 -1.36
C ALA A 51 -0.36 -4.26 -0.76
N HIS A 52 -0.54 -3.47 0.29
CA HIS A 52 0.60 -2.93 1.03
C HIS A 52 1.25 -4.01 1.89
N ILE A 53 2.58 -4.08 1.91
CA ILE A 53 3.32 -5.00 2.80
C ILE A 53 3.13 -4.61 4.26
N THR A 54 3.24 -3.30 4.56
CA THR A 54 2.81 -2.73 5.84
C THR A 54 1.48 -2.03 5.64
N ASP A 55 0.43 -2.46 6.37
CA ASP A 55 -0.90 -1.85 6.31
C ASP A 55 -0.81 -0.31 6.27
N ALA A 56 -1.42 0.28 5.23
CA ALA A 56 -1.35 1.72 5.00
C ALA A 56 -1.83 2.52 6.22
N VAL A 57 -2.91 2.05 6.87
CA VAL A 57 -3.46 2.69 8.08
C VAL A 57 -2.48 2.64 9.26
N LYS A 58 -1.74 1.54 9.44
CA LYS A 58 -0.74 1.41 10.50
C LYS A 58 0.44 2.33 10.23
N TRP A 59 0.97 2.35 9.01
CA TRP A 59 2.06 3.26 8.63
C TRP A 59 1.64 4.72 8.80
N TRP A 60 0.42 5.07 8.40
CA TRP A 60 -0.12 6.41 8.58
C TRP A 60 -0.22 6.80 10.06
N ASN A 61 -0.83 5.95 10.88
CA ASN A 61 -1.04 6.22 12.29
C ASN A 61 0.28 6.33 13.06
N ARG A 62 1.31 5.57 12.67
CA ARG A 62 2.63 5.57 13.31
C ARG A 62 3.54 6.70 12.83
N LYS A 63 3.54 7.00 11.52
CA LYS A 63 4.55 7.86 10.88
C LYS A 63 3.94 8.88 9.93
N GLY A 64 3.08 8.44 9.01
CA GLY A 64 2.58 9.28 7.91
C GLY A 64 1.83 10.54 8.35
N ARG A 65 1.01 10.45 9.40
CA ARG A 65 0.18 11.57 9.88
C ARG A 65 0.99 12.77 10.37
N TYR A 66 2.24 12.57 10.77
CA TYR A 66 3.13 13.64 11.26
C TYR A 66 3.77 14.44 10.12
N TYR A 67 3.83 13.88 8.91
CA TYR A 67 4.30 14.62 7.73
C TYR A 67 3.18 15.41 7.04
N GLY A 68 1.93 15.28 7.47
CA GLY A 68 0.77 15.91 6.83
C GLY A 68 0.21 15.09 5.65
N ALA A 69 -1.08 15.30 5.35
CA ALA A 69 -1.73 14.60 4.25
C ALA A 69 -1.15 15.02 2.90
N LYS A 70 -0.84 14.03 2.03
CA LYS A 70 -0.31 14.23 0.67
C LYS A 70 1.04 14.98 0.60
N SER A 71 1.77 15.11 1.71
CA SER A 71 3.13 15.65 1.68
C SER A 71 4.07 14.80 0.83
N LYS A 72 5.22 15.39 0.46
CA LYS A 72 6.23 14.71 -0.37
C LYS A 72 6.58 13.32 0.19
N THR A 73 6.88 13.22 1.48
CA THR A 73 7.21 11.94 2.14
C THR A 73 6.07 10.93 2.12
N VAL A 74 4.81 11.37 2.27
CA VAL A 74 3.65 10.47 2.15
C VAL A 74 3.47 10.01 0.72
N ARG A 75 3.75 10.85 -0.27
CA ARG A 75 3.68 10.48 -1.70
C ARG A 75 4.82 9.53 -2.08
N GLU A 76 6.02 9.73 -1.56
CA GLU A 76 7.15 8.81 -1.72
C GLU A 76 6.80 7.43 -1.18
N PHE A 77 6.20 7.35 0.02
CA PHE A 77 5.70 6.07 0.56
C PHE A 77 4.67 5.42 -0.37
N MET A 78 3.68 6.17 -0.85
CA MET A 78 2.61 5.64 -1.70
C MET A 78 3.10 5.20 -3.09
N LEU A 79 4.20 5.75 -3.59
CA LEU A 79 4.70 5.50 -4.95
C LEU A 79 5.89 4.54 -4.99
N ASN A 80 6.46 4.19 -3.85
CA ASN A 80 7.56 3.24 -3.74
C ASN A 80 7.05 1.80 -3.92
N GLU A 81 7.56 1.14 -4.95
CA GLU A 81 7.30 -0.26 -5.30
C GLU A 81 7.61 -1.24 -4.15
N GLU A 82 8.60 -0.92 -3.31
CA GLU A 82 9.00 -1.72 -2.15
C GLU A 82 7.95 -1.80 -1.05
N ASN A 83 6.90 -0.98 -1.12
CA ASN A 83 5.80 -1.03 -0.16
C ASN A 83 4.63 -1.92 -0.61
N TYR A 84 4.71 -2.57 -1.77
CA TYR A 84 3.60 -3.33 -2.34
C TYR A 84 3.96 -4.76 -2.72
N ILE A 85 2.95 -5.62 -2.73
CA ILE A 85 2.91 -6.96 -3.33
C ILE A 85 1.62 -7.09 -4.15
N LEU A 86 1.52 -8.14 -4.96
CA LEU A 86 0.27 -8.52 -5.60
C LEU A 86 -0.45 -9.56 -4.74
N GLU A 87 -1.71 -9.30 -4.46
CA GLU A 87 -2.57 -10.22 -3.69
C GLU A 87 -3.92 -10.34 -4.39
N HIS A 88 -4.51 -11.52 -4.33
CA HIS A 88 -5.85 -11.75 -4.86
C HIS A 88 -6.86 -10.83 -4.17
N TYR A 89 -7.70 -10.15 -4.95
CA TYR A 89 -8.57 -9.08 -4.48
C TYR A 89 -9.45 -9.48 -3.28
N LYS A 90 -9.93 -10.73 -3.22
CA LYS A 90 -10.72 -11.24 -2.09
C LYS A 90 -9.94 -11.22 -0.78
N TYR A 91 -8.68 -11.69 -0.80
CA TYR A 91 -7.84 -11.74 0.39
C TYR A 91 -7.44 -10.35 0.83
N ASN A 92 -6.91 -9.53 -0.09
CA ASN A 92 -6.49 -8.16 0.20
C ASN A 92 -7.63 -7.33 0.85
N ARG A 93 -8.83 -7.38 0.25
CA ARG A 93 -9.99 -6.64 0.76
C ARG A 93 -10.49 -7.19 2.09
N SER A 94 -10.51 -8.52 2.26
CA SER A 94 -10.90 -9.12 3.54
C SER A 94 -9.92 -8.78 4.65
N GLN A 95 -8.62 -8.80 4.40
CA GLN A 95 -7.60 -8.46 5.39
C GLN A 95 -7.73 -7.00 5.82
N GLY A 96 -7.88 -6.07 4.86
CA GLY A 96 -8.13 -4.66 5.16
C GLY A 96 -9.40 -4.42 5.99
N ALA A 97 -10.49 -5.13 5.68
CA ALA A 97 -11.75 -5.02 6.43
C ALA A 97 -11.64 -5.53 7.88
N LYS A 98 -10.75 -6.49 8.14
CA LYS A 98 -10.51 -7.07 9.47
C LYS A 98 -9.59 -6.22 10.34
N LEU A 99 -8.95 -5.18 9.81
CA LEU A 99 -8.07 -4.32 10.59
C LEU A 99 -8.89 -3.52 11.63
N PRO A 100 -8.49 -3.52 12.91
CA PRO A 100 -9.13 -2.71 13.94
C PRO A 100 -8.79 -1.22 13.78
N ASP A 101 -7.66 -0.92 13.14
CA ASP A 101 -7.17 0.45 12.96
C ASP A 101 -8.10 1.29 12.08
N ARG A 102 -8.22 2.57 12.44
CA ARG A 102 -8.84 3.61 11.61
C ARG A 102 -7.84 4.73 11.39
N TYR A 103 -7.95 5.42 10.25
CA TYR A 103 -7.08 6.55 9.93
C TYR A 103 -7.28 7.67 10.97
N LYS A 104 -6.20 8.02 11.69
CA LYS A 104 -6.18 9.22 12.55
C LYS A 104 -6.05 10.48 11.69
N SER A 105 -6.52 11.62 12.19
CA SER A 105 -6.29 12.90 11.51
C SER A 105 -4.78 13.21 11.37
N PRO A 106 -4.38 13.93 10.31
CA PRO A 106 -3.04 14.52 10.22
C PRO A 106 -2.75 15.33 11.49
N VAL A 107 -1.49 15.34 11.91
CA VAL A 107 -1.09 16.21 13.01
C VAL A 107 -0.89 17.61 12.44
N ASP A 108 -1.70 18.55 12.90
CA ASP A 108 -1.46 19.97 12.71
C ASP A 108 -0.26 20.34 13.58
N LEU A 109 0.96 20.25 13.03
CA LEU A 109 2.20 20.46 13.80
C LEU A 109 2.22 21.83 14.49
N ILE A 110 1.65 22.84 13.83
CA ILE A 110 1.48 24.20 14.38
C ILE A 110 0.58 24.18 15.63
N LYS A 111 -0.54 23.44 15.62
CA LYS A 111 -1.41 23.33 16.79
C LYS A 111 -0.84 22.43 17.89
N SER A 112 0.00 21.45 17.55
CA SER A 112 0.65 20.61 18.57
C SER A 112 1.74 21.35 19.35
N LEU A 113 2.40 22.33 18.71
CA LEU A 113 3.42 23.18 19.36
C LEU A 113 2.81 24.33 20.17
N ILE A 114 1.55 24.69 19.92
CA ILE A 114 0.84 25.79 20.59
C ILE A 114 -0.10 25.28 21.71
N LYS A 115 -0.19 23.96 21.96
CA LYS A 115 -0.95 23.50 23.13
C LYS A 115 -0.26 24.00 24.40
N PRO A 116 -0.87 24.92 25.19
CA PRO A 116 -0.33 25.23 26.49
C PRO A 116 -0.40 23.95 27.33
N GLU A 117 0.71 23.60 27.98
CA GLU A 117 0.69 22.62 29.05
C GLU A 117 -0.38 23.08 30.04
N LYS A 118 -1.39 22.24 30.27
CA LYS A 118 -2.36 22.52 31.33
C LYS A 118 -1.56 22.50 32.64
N LEU A 119 -1.62 23.65 33.31
CA LEU A 119 -1.07 24.01 34.63
C LEU A 119 -1.00 22.84 35.62
#